data_AF-A0A1M5U4F1-F1
#
_entry.id   AF-A0A1M5U4F1-F1
#
_cell.length_a   1.000
_cell.length_b   1.000
_cell.length_c   1.000
_cell.angle_alpha   90.00
_cell.angle_beta   90.00
_cell.angle_gamma   90.00
#
_symmetry.space_group_name_H-M   'P 1'
#
loop_
_entity.id
_entity.type
_entity.pdbx_description
1 polymer ?
#
loop_
_entity_poly.entity_id
_entity_poly.type
_entity_poly.pdbx_seq_one_letter_code
_entity_poly.pdbx_strand_id
1 'polypeptide(L)'
;MSNSKRFKIILPEYLNKDLNLNIKKNSKYMRRKLVLYIEDKKTFEETDELVNAYLEMADINLNICEMGLADEMSQLNQYETELAESDVPDDYKHGKKRRYILC
;
A
#
# COMPACT_ATOMS: atom_id res chain seq x y z
N MET A 1 23.32 -33.26 11.93
CA MET A 1 23.98 -32.49 13.02
C MET A 1 23.92 -31.02 12.65
N SER A 2 23.09 -30.23 13.33
CA SER A 2 22.95 -28.78 13.06
C SER A 2 24.19 -28.04 13.57
N ASN A 3 24.90 -27.32 12.70
CA ASN A 3 26.05 -26.49 13.06
C ASN A 3 25.59 -25.25 13.84
N SER A 4 25.39 -25.39 15.16
CA SER A 4 25.05 -24.25 16.01
C SER A 4 26.29 -23.36 16.23
N LYS A 5 26.26 -22.12 15.75
CA LYS A 5 27.29 -21.11 16.08
C LYS A 5 27.09 -20.62 17.52
N ARG A 6 28.16 -20.62 18.32
CA ARG A 6 28.17 -20.09 19.70
C ARG A 6 28.57 -18.62 19.69
N PHE A 7 27.84 -17.79 20.42
CA PHE A 7 28.12 -16.37 20.57
C PHE A 7 28.35 -16.04 22.05
N LYS A 8 29.39 -15.26 22.35
CA LYS A 8 29.60 -14.67 23.68
C LYS A 8 29.13 -13.22 23.61
N ILE A 9 28.08 -12.89 24.36
CA ILE A 9 27.49 -11.55 24.40
C ILE A 9 28.02 -10.86 25.66
N ILE A 10 28.68 -9.71 25.49
CA ILE A 10 29.11 -8.84 26.58
C ILE A 10 28.19 -7.61 26.51
N LEU A 11 27.40 -7.40 27.55
CA LEU A 11 26.47 -6.27 27.63
C LEU A 11 27.10 -5.14 28.44
N PRO A 12 26.92 -3.87 28.02
CA PRO A 12 27.34 -2.71 28.80
C PRO A 12 26.73 -2.68 30.21
N GLU A 13 27.43 -2.07 31.16
CA GLU A 13 27.02 -2.02 32.58
C GLU A 13 25.68 -1.31 32.82
N TYR A 14 25.32 -0.31 32.03
CA TYR A 14 24.04 0.38 32.16
C TYR A 14 22.87 -0.54 31.80
N LEU A 15 22.98 -1.29 30.69
CA LEU A 15 21.99 -2.31 30.32
C LEU A 15 21.93 -3.45 31.35
N ASN A 16 23.02 -3.68 32.08
CA ASN A 16 23.07 -4.68 33.13
C ASN A 16 22.23 -4.31 34.36
N LYS A 17 21.96 -3.03 34.62
CA LYS A 17 21.10 -2.62 35.75
C LYS A 17 19.62 -2.83 35.44
N ASP A 18 19.22 -2.62 34.18
CA ASP A 18 17.82 -2.69 33.75
C ASP A 18 17.37 -4.12 33.39
N LEU A 19 18.31 -4.99 33.00
CA LEU A 19 18.02 -6.40 32.70
C LEU A 19 18.21 -7.28 33.94
N ASN A 20 17.13 -7.95 34.37
CA ASN A 20 17.20 -8.99 35.40
C ASN A 20 18.24 -10.07 35.03
N LEU A 21 19.05 -10.51 36.01
CA LEU A 21 20.08 -11.56 35.84
C LEU A 21 19.54 -12.86 35.23
N ASN A 22 18.28 -13.21 35.54
CA ASN A 22 17.59 -14.38 34.98
C ASN A 22 17.31 -14.25 33.47
N ILE A 23 17.12 -13.03 32.97
CA ILE A 23 16.91 -12.74 31.54
C ILE A 23 18.24 -12.86 30.78
N LYS A 24 19.34 -12.41 31.39
CA LYS A 24 20.70 -12.45 30.80
C LYS A 24 21.20 -13.87 30.54
N LYS A 25 20.92 -14.80 31.45
CA LYS A 25 21.31 -16.22 31.31
C LYS A 25 20.35 -17.01 30.41
N ASN A 26 19.18 -16.45 30.09
CA ASN A 26 18.19 -17.11 29.25
C ASN A 26 18.55 -16.93 27.76
N SER A 27 19.34 -17.86 27.24
CA SER A 27 19.73 -17.88 25.82
C SER A 27 18.53 -17.89 24.86
N LYS A 28 17.38 -18.45 25.26
CA LYS A 28 16.14 -18.44 24.48
C LYS A 28 15.54 -17.04 24.39
N TYR A 29 15.58 -16.28 25.48
CA TYR A 29 15.14 -14.88 25.48
C TYR A 29 16.02 -14.03 24.56
N MET A 30 17.34 -14.12 24.73
CA MET A 30 18.29 -13.34 23.91
C MET A 30 18.16 -13.67 22.42
N ARG A 31 18.01 -14.95 22.06
CA ARG A 31 17.75 -15.34 20.66
C ARG A 31 16.48 -14.72 20.11
N ARG A 32 15.38 -14.76 20.87
CA ARG A 32 14.11 -14.14 20.42
C ARG A 32 14.24 -12.65 20.19
N LYS A 33 14.92 -11.93 21.09
CA LYS A 33 15.16 -10.49 20.94
C LYS A 33 16.07 -10.17 19.76
N LEU A 34 17.09 -10.98 19.51
CA LEU A 34 17.95 -10.85 18.33
C LEU A 34 17.20 -11.09 17.02
N VAL A 35 16.34 -12.11 16.97
CA VAL A 35 15.48 -12.36 15.80
C VAL A 35 14.56 -11.16 15.55
N LEU A 36 13.86 -10.69 16.59
CA LEU A 36 12.98 -9.53 16.51
C LEU A 36 13.73 -8.30 15.98
N TYR A 37 14.91 -8.00 16.53
CA TYR A 37 15.71 -6.86 16.08
C TYR A 37 16.14 -6.96 14.61
N ILE A 38 16.49 -8.16 14.14
CA ILE A 38 16.86 -8.38 12.74
C ILE A 38 15.63 -8.21 11.84
N GLU A 39 14.48 -8.73 12.25
CA GLU A 39 13.21 -8.57 11.52
C GLU A 39 12.82 -7.10 11.43
N ASP A 40 12.84 -6.36 12.55
CA ASP A 40 12.52 -4.93 12.60
C ASP A 40 13.47 -4.09 11.73
N LYS A 41 14.76 -4.44 11.66
CA LYS A 41 15.72 -3.73 10.81
C LYS A 41 15.45 -3.96 9.32
N LYS A 42 15.09 -5.19 8.96
CA LYS A 42 14.73 -5.53 7.58
C LYS A 42 13.46 -4.83 7.14
N THR A 43 12.42 -4.85 7.98
CA THR A 43 11.17 -4.17 7.65
C THR A 43 11.38 -2.67 7.49
N PHE A 44 12.22 -2.05 8.33
CA PHE A 44 12.58 -0.64 8.17
C PHE A 44 13.28 -0.38 6.82
N GLU A 45 14.28 -1.18 6.46
CA GLU A 45 15.00 -1.05 5.17
C GLU A 45 14.04 -1.23 3.98
N GLU A 46 13.19 -2.25 4.01
CA GLU A 46 12.17 -2.49 2.98
C GLU A 46 11.16 -1.33 2.86
N THR A 47 10.74 -0.73 3.99
CA THR A 47 9.84 0.43 3.95
C THR A 47 10.50 1.67 3.38
N ASP A 48 11.78 1.89 3.68
CA ASP A 48 12.51 3.06 3.19
C ASP A 48 12.76 2.96 1.68
N GLU A 49 13.13 1.76 1.19
CA GLU A 49 13.22 1.47 -0.24
C GLU A 49 11.89 1.72 -0.96
N LEU A 50 10.77 1.28 -0.38
CA LEU A 50 9.44 1.46 -0.95
C LEU A 50 9.06 2.95 -1.01
N VAL A 51 9.33 3.72 0.05
CA VAL A 51 9.10 5.18 0.06
C VAL A 51 9.94 5.86 -1.04
N ASN A 52 11.22 5.51 -1.14
CA ASN A 52 12.09 6.07 -2.17
C ASN A 52 11.60 5.74 -3.59
N ALA A 53 11.19 4.49 -3.83
CA ALA A 53 10.64 4.09 -5.13
C ALA A 53 9.36 4.86 -5.49
N TYR A 54 8.47 5.13 -4.52
CA TYR A 54 7.29 5.96 -4.76
C TYR A 54 7.64 7.43 -5.07
N LEU A 55 8.67 7.97 -4.41
CA LEU A 55 9.15 9.33 -4.67
C LEU A 55 9.78 9.44 -6.07
N GLU A 56 10.58 8.45 -6.49
CA GLU A 56 11.17 8.41 -7.83
C GLU A 56 10.11 8.36 -8.94
N MET A 57 8.98 7.68 -8.69
CA MET A 57 7.88 7.55 -9.64
C MET A 57 6.82 8.64 -9.52
N ALA A 58 6.97 9.60 -8.58
CA ALA A 58 5.92 10.56 -8.25
C ALA A 58 5.47 11.38 -9.47
N ASP A 59 6.41 11.94 -10.23
CA ASP A 59 6.12 12.77 -11.39
C ASP A 59 5.46 11.97 -12.53
N ILE A 60 5.93 10.75 -12.78
CA ILE A 60 5.36 9.88 -13.82
C ILE A 60 3.92 9.48 -13.44
N ASN A 61 3.73 9.06 -12.19
CA ASN A 61 2.41 8.67 -11.69
C ASN A 61 1.44 9.86 -11.74
N LEU A 62 1.90 11.06 -11.36
CA LEU A 62 1.07 12.26 -11.43
C LEU A 62 0.64 12.56 -12.87
N ASN A 63 1.56 12.56 -13.83
CA ASN A 63 1.26 12.80 -15.23
C ASN A 63 0.25 11.77 -15.79
N ILE A 64 0.42 10.48 -15.46
CA ILE A 64 -0.51 9.43 -15.89
C ILE A 64 -1.89 9.64 -15.26
N CYS A 65 -1.95 9.98 -13.97
CA CYS A 65 -3.20 10.27 -13.27
C CYS A 65 -3.94 11.46 -13.90
N GLU A 66 -3.25 12.56 -14.20
CA GLU A 66 -3.87 13.73 -14.82
C GLU A 66 -4.41 13.42 -16.22
N MET A 67 -3.63 12.71 -17.04
CA MET A 67 -4.07 12.25 -18.36
C MET A 67 -5.30 11.33 -18.28
N GLY A 68 -5.28 10.35 -17.37
CA GLY A 68 -6.39 9.43 -17.18
C GLY A 68 -7.66 10.14 -16.72
N LEU A 69 -7.53 11.06 -15.76
CA LEU A 69 -8.66 11.84 -15.26
C LEU A 69 -9.29 12.72 -16.35
N ALA A 70 -8.47 13.33 -17.21
CA ALA A 70 -8.98 14.11 -18.33
C ALA A 70 -9.78 13.25 -19.33
N ASP A 71 -9.29 12.04 -19.63
CA ASP A 71 -9.98 11.11 -20.51
C ASP A 71 -11.28 10.57 -19.89
N GLU A 72 -11.24 10.15 -18.62
CA GLU A 72 -12.42 9.72 -17.87
C GLU A 72 -13.50 10.81 -17.82
N MET A 73 -13.11 12.07 -17.61
CA MET A 73 -14.05 13.20 -17.60
C MET A 73 -14.69 13.42 -18.98
N SER A 74 -13.92 13.26 -20.05
CA SER A 74 -14.45 13.34 -21.42
C SER A 74 -15.45 12.23 -21.70
N GLN A 75 -15.12 11.00 -21.31
CA GLN A 75 -16.00 9.85 -21.49
C GLN A 75 -17.28 9.98 -20.67
N LEU A 76 -17.18 10.47 -19.42
CA LEU A 76 -18.34 10.72 -18.57
C LEU A 76 -19.27 11.78 -19.19
N ASN A 77 -18.72 12.90 -19.65
CA ASN A 77 -19.52 13.95 -20.30
C ASN A 77 -20.24 13.43 -21.56
N GLN A 78 -19.55 12.62 -22.36
CA GLN A 78 -20.16 12.00 -23.53
C GLN A 78 -21.30 11.06 -23.13
N TYR A 79 -21.06 10.19 -22.16
CA TYR A 79 -22.07 9.26 -21.66
C TYR A 79 -23.30 9.99 -21.10
N GLU A 80 -23.11 11.05 -20.30
CA GLU A 80 -24.21 11.85 -19.77
C GLU A 80 -25.00 12.55 -20.88
N THR A 81 -24.32 13.03 -21.93
CA THR A 81 -24.98 13.64 -23.09
C THR A 81 -25.83 12.62 -23.84
N GLU A 82 -25.28 11.44 -24.14
CA GLU A 82 -26.01 10.36 -24.82
C GLU A 82 -27.21 9.85 -24.01
N LEU A 83 -27.08 9.83 -22.67
CA LEU A 83 -28.17 9.48 -21.76
C LEU A 83 -29.27 10.54 -21.78
N ALA A 84 -28.91 11.82 -21.68
CA ALA A 84 -29.86 12.93 -21.72
C ALA A 84 -30.63 13.00 -23.05
N GLU A 85 -29.96 12.74 -24.18
CA GLU A 85 -30.59 12.65 -25.50
C GLU A 85 -31.54 11.46 -25.64
N SER A 86 -31.29 10.38 -24.90
CA SER A 86 -32.16 9.19 -24.86
C SER A 86 -33.42 9.41 -24.00
N ASP A 87 -33.38 10.36 -23.06
CA ASP A 87 -34.47 10.69 -22.14
C ASP A 87 -35.45 11.75 -22.66
N VAL A 88 -35.20 12.33 -23.85
CA VAL A 88 -36.10 13.33 -24.44
C VAL A 88 -37.43 12.66 -24.83
N PRO A 89 -38.59 13.09 -24.27
CA PRO A 89 -39.88 12.55 -24.67
C PRO A 89 -40.19 12.98 -26.10
N ASP A 90 -40.21 12.01 -27.01
CA ASP A 90 -40.67 12.15 -28.39
C ASP A 90 -42.20 12.36 -28.40
N ASP A 91 -42.67 13.48 -27.86
CA ASP A 91 -44.09 13.79 -27.65
C ASP A 91 -44.72 14.57 -28.83
N TYR A 92 -44.02 14.72 -29.94
CA TYR A 92 -44.58 15.26 -31.18
C TYR A 92 -44.51 14.25 -32.33
N LYS A 93 -45.55 13.40 -32.36
CA LYS A 93 -46.09 12.64 -33.51
C LYS A 93 -45.29 11.40 -33.97
N HIS A 94 -45.86 10.24 -33.64
CA HIS A 94 -45.73 8.96 -34.35
C HIS A 94 -44.40 8.16 -34.27
N GLY A 95 -43.59 8.33 -33.23
CA GLY A 95 -42.41 7.47 -32.99
C GLY A 95 -42.73 6.16 -32.26
N LYS A 96 -42.88 5.04 -32.99
CA LYS A 96 -42.85 3.69 -32.39
C LYS A 96 -41.39 3.29 -32.12
N LYS A 97 -40.86 3.63 -30.93
CA LYS A 97 -39.89 2.85 -30.13
C LYS A 97 -39.19 3.77 -29.12
N ARG A 98 -39.66 3.73 -27.88
CA ARG A 98 -38.85 4.17 -26.74
C ARG A 98 -37.72 3.15 -26.59
N ARG A 99 -36.48 3.56 -26.83
CA ARG A 99 -35.31 2.81 -26.34
C ARG A 99 -35.09 3.24 -24.91
N TYR A 100 -35.91 2.72 -24.01
CA TYR A 100 -35.62 2.83 -22.59
C TYR A 100 -34.31 2.08 -22.36
N ILE A 101 -33.25 2.81 -22.09
CA ILE A 101 -32.14 2.29 -21.30
C ILE A 101 -32.54 2.56 -19.86
N LEU A 102 -33.53 1.82 -19.35
CA LEU A 102 -33.83 1.80 -17.93
C LEU A 102 -33.40 0.43 -17.40
N CYS A 103 -32.50 0.50 -16.41
CA CYS A 103 -32.39 -0.51 -15.37
C CYS A 103 -33.74 -0.79 -14.72
#